data_AF-A0A8C3CLY7-F1
#
_entry.id   AF-A0A8C3CLY7-F1
#
_cell.length_a   1.000
_cell.length_b   1.000
_cell.length_c   1.000
_cell.angle_alpha   90.00
_cell.angle_beta   90.00
_cell.angle_gamma   90.00
#
_symmetry.space_group_name_H-M   'P 1'
#
loop_
_entity.id
_entity.type
_entity.pdbx_description
1 polymer ?
#
loop_
_entity_poly.entity_id
_entity_poly.type
_entity_poly.pdbx_seq_one_letter_code
_entity_poly.pdbx_strand_id
1 'polypeptide(L)'
;PDLLGESIILVAHFLQSVTPRLVLGGEMVYHRRPGEEGAILTLAGKYTAPKWVATLNVGYGGAHASYYHRANEQVQVGVELEANTRLQDTTFAFGYQLNLPQANVVFRGLLDSNWSVGGVLEKKLPPLPVTLALGAFLNHWKNRFHCGFSVIVG
;
A
#
# COMPACT_ATOMS: atom_id res chain seq x y z
N PRO A 1 -26.13 -10.92 1.14
CA PRO A 1 -26.27 -12.37 1.37
C PRO A 1 -27.24 -12.90 0.33
N ASP A 2 -26.78 -13.76 -0.57
CA ASP A 2 -27.65 -14.36 -1.58
C ASP A 2 -28.23 -15.65 -1.00
N LEU A 3 -29.53 -15.62 -0.66
CA LEU A 3 -30.22 -16.73 -0.01
C LEU A 3 -30.48 -17.90 -0.97
N LEU A 4 -30.36 -17.69 -2.29
CA LEU A 4 -30.54 -18.73 -3.32
C LEU A 4 -29.22 -19.40 -3.73
N GLY A 5 -28.08 -18.76 -3.45
CA GLY A 5 -26.75 -19.26 -3.82
C GLY A 5 -25.90 -19.80 -2.65
N GLU A 6 -26.49 -19.95 -1.45
CA GLU A 6 -25.84 -20.37 -0.19
C GLU A 6 -24.46 -19.72 0.07
N SER A 7 -24.24 -18.52 -0.47
CA SER A 7 -22.94 -17.87 -0.47
C SER A 7 -22.92 -16.71 0.52
N ILE A 8 -22.09 -16.84 1.56
CA ILE A 8 -21.99 -15.87 2.65
C ILE A 8 -20.52 -15.53 2.86
N ILE A 9 -20.20 -14.25 2.95
CA ILE A 9 -18.90 -13.76 3.39
C ILE A 9 -19.13 -12.92 4.65
N LEU A 10 -18.51 -13.31 5.75
CA LEU A 10 -18.49 -12.59 7.02
C LEU A 10 -17.06 -12.14 7.29
N VAL A 11 -16.90 -10.87 7.61
CA VAL A 11 -15.60 -10.29 7.97
C VAL A 11 -15.73 -9.67 9.35
N ALA A 12 -14.85 -10.09 10.26
CA ALA A 12 -14.75 -9.54 11.60
C ALA A 12 -13.33 -9.00 11.81
N HIS A 13 -13.21 -7.72 12.17
CA HIS A 13 -11.93 -7.12 12.52
C HIS A 13 -11.91 -6.73 13.99
N PHE A 14 -10.78 -6.97 14.63
CA PHE A 14 -10.53 -6.59 16.01
C PHE A 14 -9.15 -5.96 16.10
N LEU A 15 -9.05 -4.71 16.57
CA LEU A 15 -7.78 -4.02 16.77
C LEU A 15 -7.80 -3.37 18.15
N GLN A 16 -6.81 -3.69 18.98
CA GLN A 16 -6.69 -3.19 20.34
C GLN A 16 -5.30 -2.62 20.57
N SER A 17 -5.26 -1.42 21.16
CA SER A 17 -4.01 -0.80 21.60
C SER A 17 -3.54 -1.47 22.89
N VAL A 18 -2.43 -2.22 22.81
CA VAL A 18 -1.83 -2.88 23.98
C VAL A 18 -0.91 -1.91 24.71
N THR A 19 -0.22 -1.03 23.96
CA THR A 19 0.58 0.06 24.52
C THR A 19 0.35 1.34 23.71
N PRO A 20 0.73 2.54 24.21
CA PRO A 20 0.56 3.79 23.46
C PRO A 20 1.21 3.81 22.07
N ARG A 21 2.13 2.88 21.79
CA ARG A 21 2.86 2.74 20.52
C ARG A 21 2.57 1.46 19.77
N LEU A 22 1.97 0.45 20.40
CA LEU A 22 1.72 -0.87 19.81
C LEU A 22 0.24 -1.19 19.82
N VAL A 23 -0.30 -1.37 18.61
CA VAL A 23 -1.66 -1.85 18.37
C VAL A 23 -1.54 -3.26 17.78
N LEU A 24 -2.23 -4.22 18.39
CA LEU A 24 -2.33 -5.59 17.90
C LEU A 24 -3.78 -5.91 17.62
N GLY A 25 -4.03 -6.82 16.70
CA GLY A 25 -5.36 -7.20 16.31
C GLY A 25 -5.38 -8.39 15.40
N GLY A 26 -6.55 -8.68 14.87
CA GLY A 26 -6.74 -9.67 13.85
C GLY A 26 -8.00 -9.42 13.05
N GLU A 27 -8.05 -10.04 11.89
CA GLU A 27 -9.14 -10.08 10.97
C GLU A 27 -9.50 -11.54 10.72
N MET A 28 -10.78 -11.86 10.82
CA MET A 28 -11.33 -13.16 10.47
C MET A 28 -12.30 -13.00 9.31
N VAL A 29 -11.98 -13.64 8.19
CA VAL A 29 -12.83 -13.70 7.00
C VAL A 29 -13.36 -15.13 6.89
N TYR A 30 -14.65 -15.30 7.16
CA TYR A 30 -15.36 -16.55 6.91
C TYR A 30 -16.09 -16.45 5.58
N HIS A 31 -15.80 -17.36 4.66
CA HIS A 31 -16.56 -17.49 3.42
C HIS A 31 -17.12 -18.90 3.29
N ARG A 32 -18.42 -18.96 2.97
CA ARG A 32 -19.16 -20.17 2.66
C ARG A 32 -19.65 -20.04 1.24
N ARG A 33 -19.29 -21.00 0.39
CA ARG A 33 -19.82 -21.20 -0.97
C ARG A 33 -20.31 -22.65 -1.07
N PRO A 34 -21.25 -22.98 -1.98
CA PRO A 34 -21.69 -24.35 -2.14
C PRO A 34 -20.50 -25.26 -2.51
N GLY A 35 -20.11 -26.15 -1.59
CA GLY A 35 -18.99 -27.07 -1.75
C GLY A 35 -17.62 -26.58 -1.23
N GLU A 36 -17.49 -25.33 -0.76
CA GLU A 36 -16.24 -24.79 -0.23
C GLU A 36 -16.50 -23.91 1.00
N GLU A 37 -15.98 -24.34 2.15
CA GLU A 37 -16.03 -23.59 3.41
C GLU A 37 -14.61 -23.23 3.83
N GLY A 38 -14.36 -21.95 4.09
CA GLY A 38 -13.04 -21.47 4.48
C GLY A 38 -13.12 -20.34 5.49
N ALA A 39 -12.32 -20.45 6.55
CA ALA A 39 -12.06 -19.36 7.48
C ALA A 39 -10.59 -18.93 7.32
N ILE A 40 -10.37 -17.65 7.07
CA ILE A 40 -9.03 -17.06 7.02
C ILE A 40 -8.89 -16.17 8.23
N LEU A 41 -7.93 -16.50 9.09
CA LEU A 41 -7.51 -15.63 10.18
C LEU A 41 -6.22 -14.92 9.77
N THR A 42 -6.21 -13.61 9.93
CA THR A 42 -5.07 -12.72 9.71
C THR A 42 -4.79 -11.99 11.01
N LEU A 43 -3.57 -12.09 11.52
CA LEU A 43 -3.11 -11.31 12.66
C LEU A 43 -2.51 -10.01 12.13
N ALA A 44 -2.79 -8.90 12.79
CA ALA A 44 -2.33 -7.57 12.40
C ALA A 44 -1.60 -6.91 13.58
N GLY A 45 -0.46 -6.30 13.29
CA GLY A 45 0.34 -5.56 14.25
C GLY A 45 0.77 -4.22 13.65
N LYS A 46 0.64 -3.16 14.44
CA LYS A 46 1.11 -1.81 14.08
C LYS A 46 1.92 -1.24 15.23
N TYR A 47 3.13 -0.83 14.92
CA TYR A 47 4.02 -0.12 15.83
C TYR A 47 4.27 1.30 15.33
N THR A 48 3.92 2.28 16.15
CA THR A 48 4.04 3.71 15.84
C THR A 48 5.12 4.34 16.73
N ALA A 49 6.21 4.76 16.10
CA ALA A 49 7.27 5.55 16.70
C ALA A 49 7.17 7.02 16.26
N PRO A 50 7.91 7.95 16.90
CA PRO A 50 7.81 9.38 16.57
C PRO A 50 8.18 9.75 15.12
N LYS A 51 9.08 8.98 14.49
CA LYS A 51 9.57 9.25 13.12
C LYS A 51 9.21 8.16 12.11
N TRP A 52 8.71 7.01 12.56
CA TRP A 52 8.46 5.87 11.71
C TRP A 52 7.31 5.02 12.23
N VAL A 53 6.68 4.29 11.31
CA VAL A 53 5.59 3.36 11.59
C VAL A 53 5.90 2.06 10.90
N ALA A 54 5.80 0.96 11.61
CA ALA A 54 5.88 -0.38 11.03
C ALA A 54 4.54 -1.08 11.19
N THR A 55 4.11 -1.77 10.15
CA THR A 55 2.94 -2.64 10.15
C THR A 55 3.34 -4.03 9.72
N LEU A 56 2.70 -5.03 10.30
CA LEU A 56 2.89 -6.43 9.97
C LEU A 56 1.55 -7.13 10.06
N ASN A 57 1.10 -7.68 8.94
CA ASN A 57 -0.08 -8.52 8.84
C ASN A 57 0.38 -9.92 8.44
N VAL A 58 -0.05 -10.95 9.16
CA VAL A 58 0.29 -12.35 8.87
C VAL A 58 -0.97 -13.17 8.96
N GLY A 59 -1.37 -13.80 7.86
CA GLY A 59 -2.52 -14.67 7.81
C GLY A 59 -2.22 -15.95 7.05
N TYR A 60 -3.23 -16.80 6.96
CA TYR A 60 -3.12 -18.08 6.24
C TYR A 60 -2.71 -17.90 4.76
N GLY A 61 -3.11 -16.79 4.14
CA GLY A 61 -2.81 -16.49 2.73
C GLY A 61 -1.45 -15.83 2.46
N GLY A 62 -0.72 -15.41 3.50
CA GLY A 62 0.55 -14.71 3.33
C GLY A 62 0.90 -13.77 4.48
N ALA A 63 2.03 -13.11 4.34
CA ALA A 63 2.52 -12.06 5.22
C ALA A 63 2.68 -10.76 4.43
N HIS A 64 2.33 -9.64 5.06
CA HIS A 64 2.48 -8.31 4.51
C HIS A 64 3.09 -7.42 5.57
N ALA A 65 4.26 -6.87 5.28
CA ALA A 65 4.97 -5.96 6.16
C ALA A 65 5.12 -4.62 5.46
N SER A 66 4.94 -3.52 6.19
CA SER A 66 5.19 -2.20 5.66
C SER A 66 5.95 -1.37 6.68
N TYR A 67 6.90 -0.58 6.21
CA TYR A 67 7.72 0.31 7.01
C TYR A 67 7.69 1.69 6.40
N TYR A 68 7.11 2.63 7.12
CA TYR A 68 7.05 4.03 6.75
C TYR A 68 8.00 4.84 7.65
N HIS A 69 8.84 5.66 7.05
CA HIS A 69 9.78 6.51 7.75
C HIS A 69 9.75 7.93 7.21
N ARG A 70 9.49 8.90 8.09
CA ARG A 70 9.52 10.31 7.78
C ARG A 70 10.89 10.88 8.19
N ALA A 71 11.78 10.99 7.21
CA ALA A 71 13.12 11.53 7.43
C ALA A 71 13.08 13.05 7.67
N ASN A 72 12.27 13.78 6.89
CA ASN A 72 12.11 15.22 7.01
C ASN A 72 10.67 15.65 6.64
N GLU A 73 10.30 16.91 6.83
CA GLU A 73 9.00 17.41 6.37
C GLU A 73 8.83 17.29 4.85
N GLN A 74 9.94 17.42 4.13
CA GLN A 74 10.01 17.32 2.68
C GLN A 74 10.22 15.90 2.17
N VAL A 75 10.70 14.96 2.99
CA VAL A 75 11.14 13.64 2.52
C VAL A 75 10.52 12.53 3.35
N GLN A 76 9.77 11.67 2.69
CA GLN A 76 9.14 10.49 3.26
C GLN A 76 9.58 9.27 2.47
N VAL A 77 9.85 8.18 3.16
CA VAL A 77 10.25 6.91 2.56
C VAL A 77 9.33 5.82 3.09
N GLY A 78 8.93 4.92 2.20
CA GLY A 78 8.09 3.78 2.51
C GLY A 78 8.70 2.53 1.90
N VAL A 79 8.56 1.42 2.61
CA VAL A 79 8.95 0.10 2.13
C VAL A 79 7.79 -0.83 2.42
N GLU A 80 7.50 -1.71 1.48
CA GLU A 80 6.43 -2.68 1.55
C GLU A 80 6.96 -4.02 1.08
N LEU A 81 6.65 -5.06 1.84
CA LEU A 81 7.02 -6.43 1.56
C LEU A 81 5.75 -7.27 1.63
N GLU A 82 5.40 -7.90 0.53
CA GLU A 82 4.28 -8.80 0.44
C GLU A 82 4.80 -10.20 0.10
N ALA A 83 4.52 -11.17 0.96
CA ALA A 83 4.88 -12.57 0.78
C ALA A 83 3.60 -13.41 0.75
N ASN A 84 3.25 -13.94 -0.40
CA ASN A 84 2.09 -14.78 -0.59
C ASN A 84 2.49 -16.26 -0.52
N THR A 85 2.02 -16.96 0.50
CA THR A 85 2.34 -18.39 0.70
C THR A 85 1.60 -19.30 -0.29
N ARG A 86 0.45 -18.89 -0.81
CA ARG A 86 -0.35 -19.70 -1.76
C ARG A 86 0.26 -19.67 -3.16
N LEU A 87 0.74 -18.50 -3.59
CA LEU A 87 1.39 -18.32 -4.89
C LEU A 87 2.91 -18.55 -4.82
N GLN A 88 3.49 -18.65 -3.62
CA GLN A 88 4.94 -18.65 -3.39
C GLN A 88 5.64 -17.43 -3.99
N ASP A 89 4.91 -16.32 -4.11
CA ASP A 89 5.42 -15.07 -4.65
C ASP A 89 5.78 -14.12 -3.50
N THR A 90 6.96 -13.49 -3.62
CA THR A 90 7.40 -12.45 -2.70
C THR A 90 7.71 -11.20 -3.48
N THR A 91 7.01 -10.12 -3.18
CA THR A 91 7.12 -8.81 -3.81
C THR A 91 7.65 -7.83 -2.78
N PHE A 92 8.62 -7.02 -3.19
CA PHE A 92 9.21 -5.99 -2.35
C PHE A 92 9.17 -4.67 -3.10
N ALA A 93 8.49 -3.69 -2.52
CA ALA A 93 8.36 -2.35 -3.07
C ALA A 93 9.01 -1.32 -2.16
N PHE A 94 9.81 -0.45 -2.76
CA PHE A 94 10.42 0.71 -2.14
C PHE A 94 9.83 1.97 -2.76
N GLY A 95 9.27 2.84 -1.94
CA GLY A 95 8.71 4.12 -2.36
C GLY A 95 9.36 5.29 -1.63
N TYR A 96 9.46 6.42 -2.30
CA TYR A 96 9.82 7.67 -1.65
C TYR A 96 8.99 8.82 -2.19
N GLN A 97 8.72 9.79 -1.32
CA GLN A 97 7.97 10.98 -1.64
C GLN A 97 8.77 12.21 -1.21
N LEU A 98 9.06 13.05 -2.19
CA LEU A 98 9.70 14.34 -2.04
C LEU A 98 8.64 15.42 -2.22
N ASN A 99 8.44 16.25 -1.20
CA ASN A 99 7.52 17.36 -1.23
C ASN A 99 8.36 18.65 -1.15
N LEU A 100 8.34 19.43 -2.23
CA LEU A 100 9.09 20.66 -2.40
C LEU A 100 8.11 21.85 -2.35
N PRO A 101 7.82 22.38 -1.15
CA PRO A 101 6.83 23.45 -0.99
C PRO A 101 7.25 24.74 -1.71
N GLN A 102 8.56 25.04 -1.78
CA GLN A 102 9.07 26.22 -2.49
C GLN A 102 8.77 26.21 -3.99
N ALA A 103 8.73 25.02 -4.61
CA ALA A 103 8.45 24.86 -6.02
C ALA A 103 7.00 24.44 -6.32
N ASN A 104 6.19 24.22 -5.27
CA ASN A 104 4.85 23.61 -5.35
C ASN A 104 4.84 22.27 -6.11
N VAL A 105 5.87 21.45 -5.91
CA VAL A 105 6.08 20.18 -6.59
C VAL A 105 6.07 19.03 -5.58
N VAL A 106 5.39 17.95 -5.92
CA VAL A 106 5.45 16.67 -5.21
C VAL A 106 5.97 15.62 -6.18
N PHE A 107 7.07 14.98 -5.85
CA PHE A 107 7.62 13.86 -6.59
C PHE A 107 7.47 12.59 -5.79
N ARG A 108 6.98 11.52 -6.42
CA ARG A 108 6.82 10.19 -5.82
C ARG A 108 7.55 9.19 -6.69
N GLY A 109 8.56 8.53 -6.16
CA GLY A 109 9.25 7.43 -6.81
C GLY A 109 8.84 6.09 -6.22
N LEU A 110 8.79 5.06 -7.05
CA LEU A 110 8.51 3.67 -6.67
C LEU A 110 9.51 2.76 -7.39
N LEU A 111 10.01 1.75 -6.68
CA LEU A 111 10.85 0.68 -7.20
C LEU A 111 10.33 -0.62 -6.63
N ASP A 112 10.00 -1.58 -7.50
CA ASP A 112 9.50 -2.89 -7.11
C ASP A 112 10.49 -4.01 -7.51
N SER A 113 10.46 -5.12 -6.77
CA SER A 113 11.29 -6.32 -6.96
C SER A 113 11.12 -6.98 -8.33
N ASN A 114 10.02 -6.68 -9.03
CA ASN A 114 9.77 -7.07 -10.40
C ASN A 114 10.54 -6.21 -11.44
N TRP A 115 11.63 -5.56 -11.03
CA TRP A 115 12.42 -4.64 -11.86
C TRP A 115 11.57 -3.53 -12.51
N SER A 116 10.53 -3.11 -11.79
CA SER A 116 9.62 -2.06 -12.23
C SER A 116 9.95 -0.79 -11.48
N VAL A 117 10.25 0.27 -12.22
CA VAL A 117 10.56 1.59 -11.68
C VAL A 117 9.49 2.57 -12.14
N GLY A 118 8.97 3.37 -11.22
CA GLY A 118 7.94 4.34 -11.49
C GLY A 118 8.22 5.68 -10.82
N GLY A 119 7.71 6.74 -11.43
CA GLY A 119 7.78 8.09 -10.90
C GLY A 119 6.54 8.88 -11.25
N VAL A 120 6.01 9.64 -10.29
CA VAL A 120 4.94 10.61 -10.50
C VAL A 120 5.39 11.97 -10.00
N LEU A 121 5.36 12.96 -10.88
CA LEU A 121 5.66 14.36 -10.60
C LEU A 121 4.38 15.18 -10.68
N GLU A 122 3.90 15.66 -9.55
CA GLU A 122 2.79 16.60 -9.46
C GLU A 122 3.35 18.02 -9.29
N LYS A 123 2.92 18.95 -10.12
CA LYS A 123 3.28 20.37 -10.05
C LYS A 123 2.03 21.23 -10.03
N LYS A 124 1.86 21.99 -8.95
CA LYS A 124 0.80 23.01 -8.86
C LYS A 124 1.30 24.31 -9.49
N LEU A 125 0.43 24.96 -10.26
CA LEU A 125 0.76 26.17 -11.02
C LEU A 125 -0.03 27.39 -10.51
N PRO A 126 0.39 28.03 -9.40
CA PRO A 126 -0.22 29.30 -9.00
C PRO A 126 0.03 30.38 -10.08
N PRO A 127 -0.92 31.30 -10.36
CA PRO A 127 -2.17 31.59 -9.64
C PRO A 127 -3.41 30.76 -10.07
N LEU A 128 -3.25 29.83 -11.02
CA LEU A 128 -4.36 29.00 -11.50
C LEU A 128 -4.52 27.79 -10.56
N PRO A 129 -5.76 27.34 -10.24
CA PRO A 129 -5.98 26.14 -9.42
C PRO A 129 -5.76 24.85 -10.24
N VAL A 130 -4.67 24.80 -11.00
CA VAL A 130 -4.32 23.69 -11.89
C VAL A 130 -3.13 22.94 -11.33
N THR A 131 -3.27 21.62 -11.26
CA THR A 131 -2.19 20.69 -10.91
C THR A 131 -1.89 19.80 -12.10
N LEU A 132 -0.66 19.88 -12.62
CA LEU A 132 -0.15 18.97 -13.64
C LEU A 132 0.48 17.76 -12.95
N ALA A 133 0.03 16.56 -13.28
CA ALA A 133 0.65 15.31 -12.85
C ALA A 133 1.27 14.61 -14.05
N LEU A 134 2.55 14.28 -13.98
CA LEU A 134 3.31 13.53 -14.98
C LEU A 134 3.73 12.21 -14.36
N GLY A 135 3.28 11.09 -14.92
CA GLY A 135 3.62 9.74 -14.47
C GLY A 135 4.39 8.97 -15.53
N ALA A 136 5.43 8.25 -15.11
CA ALA A 136 6.17 7.34 -15.97
C ALA A 136 6.48 6.05 -15.20
N PHE A 137 6.21 4.91 -15.81
CA PHE A 137 6.46 3.57 -15.27
C PHE A 137 7.18 2.74 -16.32
N LEU A 138 8.33 2.21 -15.93
CA LEU A 138 9.18 1.37 -16.75
C LEU A 138 9.31 0.00 -16.09
N ASN A 139 8.92 -1.06 -16.79
CA ASN A 139 9.22 -2.42 -16.39
C ASN A 139 10.39 -2.93 -17.24
N HIS A 140 11.57 -3.07 -16.62
CA HIS A 140 12.78 -3.53 -17.31
C HIS A 140 12.69 -4.99 -17.74
N TRP A 141 11.98 -5.84 -17.00
CA TRP A 141 11.85 -7.26 -17.34
C TRP A 141 11.01 -7.48 -18.59
N LYS A 142 9.89 -6.77 -18.69
CA LYS A 142 8.93 -6.87 -19.81
C LYS A 142 9.24 -5.88 -20.94
N ASN A 143 10.26 -5.03 -20.77
CA ASN A 143 10.58 -3.91 -21.67
C ASN A 143 9.36 -3.05 -22.04
N ARG A 144 8.48 -2.80 -21.07
CA ARG A 144 7.27 -1.97 -21.28
C ARG A 144 7.40 -0.65 -20.54
N PHE A 145 7.24 0.43 -21.29
CA PHE A 145 7.21 1.78 -20.76
C PHE A 145 5.80 2.36 -20.93
N HIS A 146 5.25 2.87 -19.84
CA HIS A 146 3.98 3.56 -19.81
C HIS A 146 4.22 4.95 -19.26
N CYS A 147 3.89 5.97 -20.04
CA CYS A 147 3.85 7.35 -19.56
C CYS A 147 2.44 7.90 -19.68
N GLY A 148 2.11 8.81 -18.78
CA GLY A 148 0.83 9.49 -18.76
C GLY A 148 0.99 10.87 -18.17
N PHE A 149 0.10 11.76 -18.56
CA PHE A 149 -0.05 13.05 -17.91
C PHE A 149 -1.51 13.24 -17.56
N SER A 150 -1.75 13.95 -16.47
CA SER A 150 -3.09 14.33 -16.03
C SER A 150 -3.07 15.79 -15.63
N VAL A 151 -4.16 16.48 -15.91
CA VAL A 151 -4.38 17.86 -15.53
C VAL A 151 -5.59 17.87 -14.62
N ILE A 152 -5.39 18.25 -13.37
CA ILE A 152 -6.44 18.34 -12.37
C ILE A 152 -6.74 19.81 -12.19
N VAL A 153 -7.98 20.20 -12.50
CA VAL A 153 -8.51 21.55 -12.26
C VAL A 153 -9.33 21.49 -10.97
N GLY A 154 -8.92 22.26 -9.97
CA GLY A 154 -9.60 22.39 -8.68
C GLY A 154 -10.23 23.77 -8.47
#